data_AF-H9VSM8-F1
#
_entry.id   AF-H9VSM8-F1
#
_cell.length_a   1.000
_cell.length_b   1.000
_cell.length_c   1.000
_cell.angle_alpha   90.00
_cell.angle_beta   90.00
_cell.angle_gamma   90.00
#
_symmetry.space_group_name_H-M   'P 1'
#
loop_
_entity.id
_entity.type
_entity.pdbx_description
1 polymer ?
#
loop_
_entity_poly.entity_id
_entity_poly.type
_entity_poly.pdbx_seq_one_letter_code
_entity_poly.pdbx_strand_id
1 'polypeptide(L)'
;TWSVDVPTGTSAGRFWGRTSCSFDASGQGKCNTGDCGGLLNCQGSGQPPATLAEYTLNGGNNRDTYDISLVDGFNIPLSITP
;
A
#
# COMPACT_ATOMS: atom_id res chain seq x y z
N THR A 1 -6.14 14.30 -4.02
CA THR A 1 -5.00 13.79 -3.23
C THR A 1 -5.54 13.22 -1.93
N TRP A 2 -4.79 12.34 -1.27
CA TRP A 2 -5.17 11.74 0.02
C TRP A 2 -4.00 11.89 0.99
N SER A 3 -4.26 12.46 2.16
CA SER A 3 -3.27 12.62 3.23
C SER A 3 -3.57 11.61 4.32
N VAL A 4 -2.53 10.94 4.81
CA VAL A 4 -2.61 9.92 5.86
C VAL A 4 -1.55 10.23 6.91
N ASP A 5 -1.99 10.34 8.16
CA ASP A 5 -1.07 10.44 9.29
C ASP A 5 -0.64 9.03 9.70
N VAL A 6 0.67 8.78 9.61
CA VAL A 6 1.26 7.49 9.98
C VAL A 6 2.03 7.66 11.29
N PRO A 7 1.74 6.85 12.33
CA PRO A 7 2.45 6.93 13.60
C PRO A 7 3.97 6.70 13.46
N THR A 8 4.75 7.37 14.31
CA THR A 8 6.17 7.04 14.48
C THR A 8 6.34 5.59 14.93
N GLY A 9 7.37 4.92 14.44
CA GLY A 9 7.64 3.51 14.77
C GLY A 9 6.85 2.49 13.94
N THR A 10 6.00 2.92 13.00
CA THR A 10 5.36 2.00 12.05
C THR A 10 6.41 1.24 11.25
N SER A 11 6.32 -0.09 11.26
CA SER A 11 7.18 -1.00 10.50
C SER A 11 6.36 -1.83 9.52
N ALA A 12 7.01 -2.32 8.45
CA ALA A 12 6.35 -3.05 7.36
C ALA A 12 5.14 -2.31 6.77
N GLY A 13 5.21 -0.98 6.73
CA GLY A 13 4.18 -0.13 6.15
C GLY A 13 4.18 -0.23 4.63
N ARG A 14 2.99 -0.21 4.02
CA ARG A 14 2.83 -0.33 2.57
C ARG A 14 1.81 0.68 2.04
N PHE A 15 2.15 1.32 0.93
CA PHE A 15 1.20 1.97 0.03
C PHE A 15 1.29 1.32 -1.35
N TRP A 16 0.15 1.15 -2.02
CA TRP A 16 0.12 0.61 -3.38
C TRP A 16 -1.14 1.10 -4.11
N GLY A 17 -1.10 1.04 -5.45
CA GLY A 17 -2.26 1.32 -6.29
C GLY A 17 -3.11 0.07 -6.51
N ARG A 18 -4.44 0.24 -6.60
CA ARG A 18 -5.40 -0.81 -6.97
C ARG A 18 -6.10 -0.42 -8.27
N THR A 19 -6.31 -1.38 -9.17
CA THR A 19 -6.94 -1.11 -10.48
C THR A 19 -8.24 -1.86 -10.70
N SER A 20 -9.12 -1.26 -11.51
CA SER A 20 -10.41 -1.81 -11.92
C SER A 20 -11.23 -2.34 -10.74
N CYS A 21 -11.40 -1.47 -9.73
CA CYS A 21 -12.13 -1.80 -8.52
C CYS A 21 -13.63 -1.49 -8.65
N SER A 22 -14.45 -2.32 -8.01
CA SER A 22 -15.86 -2.05 -7.78
C SER A 22 -16.20 -2.41 -6.34
N PHE A 23 -16.86 -1.51 -5.62
CA PHE A 23 -17.27 -1.68 -4.23
C PHE A 23 -18.75 -1.29 -4.08
N ASP A 24 -19.45 -1.98 -3.18
CA ASP A 24 -20.80 -1.62 -2.76
C ASP A 24 -20.80 -0.53 -1.67
N ALA A 25 -21.99 -0.13 -1.21
CA ALA A 25 -22.15 0.90 -0.18
C ALA A 25 -21.62 0.48 1.20
N SER A 26 -21.37 -0.82 1.43
CA SER A 26 -20.73 -1.33 2.65
C SER A 26 -19.20 -1.34 2.55
N GLY A 27 -18.64 -0.93 1.40
CA GLY A 27 -17.21 -0.97 1.14
C GLY A 27 -16.67 -2.36 0.85
N GLN A 28 -17.54 -3.32 0.50
CA GLN A 28 -17.15 -4.67 0.07
C GLN A 28 -17.18 -4.76 -1.46
N GLY A 29 -16.25 -5.52 -2.03
CA GLY A 29 -16.08 -5.53 -3.47
C GLY A 29 -14.86 -6.30 -3.93
N LYS A 30 -14.28 -5.87 -5.05
CA LYS A 30 -13.07 -6.48 -5.62
C LYS A 30 -12.31 -5.52 -6.52
N CYS A 31 -10.99 -5.64 -6.53
CA CYS A 31 -10.09 -5.06 -7.53
C CYS A 31 -9.44 -6.15 -8.40
N ASN A 32 -9.03 -5.81 -9.62
CA ASN A 32 -8.31 -6.75 -10.50
C ASN A 32 -6.84 -6.91 -10.07
N THR A 33 -6.20 -5.84 -9.59
CA THR A 33 -4.83 -5.88 -9.04
C THR A 33 -4.77 -5.16 -7.71
N GLY A 34 -3.91 -5.61 -6.80
CA GLY A 34 -3.73 -5.01 -5.47
C GLY A 34 -4.94 -5.15 -4.54
N ASP A 35 -5.89 -6.06 -4.83
CA ASP A 35 -7.05 -6.29 -3.96
C ASP A 35 -6.62 -6.70 -2.55
N CYS A 36 -7.25 -6.17 -1.50
CA CYS A 36 -6.87 -6.43 -0.10
C CYS A 36 -7.96 -7.18 0.65
N GLY A 37 -8.45 -8.26 0.04
CA GLY A 37 -9.51 -9.12 0.61
C GLY A 37 -10.91 -8.59 0.34
N GLY A 38 -11.11 -7.90 -0.78
CA GLY A 38 -12.39 -7.32 -1.18
C GLY A 38 -12.85 -6.12 -0.34
N LEU A 39 -11.94 -5.52 0.44
CA LEU A 39 -12.26 -4.38 1.29
C LEU A 39 -11.84 -3.07 0.65
N LEU A 40 -12.70 -2.04 0.71
CA LEU A 40 -12.33 -0.68 0.35
C LEU A 40 -11.25 -0.16 1.32
N ASN A 41 -11.43 -0.40 2.62
CA ASN A 41 -10.50 -0.03 3.70
C ASN A 41 -9.65 -1.24 4.11
N CYS A 42 -8.46 -1.36 3.51
CA CYS A 42 -7.57 -2.50 3.69
C CYS A 42 -7.17 -2.71 5.16
N GLN A 43 -7.22 -3.96 5.62
CA GLN A 43 -6.73 -4.40 6.93
C GLN A 43 -5.42 -5.21 6.81
N GLY A 44 -4.90 -5.36 5.59
CA GLY A 44 -3.68 -6.08 5.26
C GLY A 44 -3.18 -5.71 3.85
N SER A 45 -2.10 -6.36 3.41
CA SER A 45 -1.49 -6.07 2.11
C SER A 45 -2.39 -6.43 0.93
N GLY A 46 -2.19 -5.77 -0.21
CA GLY A 46 -2.81 -6.13 -1.47
C GLY A 46 -2.24 -7.43 -2.07
N GLN A 47 -3.06 -8.12 -2.85
CA GLN A 47 -2.67 -9.30 -3.62
C GLN A 47 -1.82 -8.91 -4.85
N PRO A 48 -0.74 -9.65 -5.16
CA PRO A 48 0.02 -9.48 -6.40
C PRO A 48 -0.84 -9.63 -7.68
N PRO A 49 -0.52 -8.90 -8.78
CA PRO A 49 0.59 -7.96 -8.89
C PRO A 49 0.27 -6.59 -8.25
N ALA A 50 1.22 -6.02 -7.52
CA ALA A 50 1.13 -4.67 -6.96
C ALA A 50 2.53 -4.05 -6.82
N THR A 51 2.73 -2.89 -7.44
CA THR A 51 3.91 -2.06 -7.16
C THR A 51 3.77 -1.44 -5.78
N LEU A 52 4.71 -1.73 -4.89
CA LEU A 52 4.63 -1.30 -3.48
C LEU A 52 5.58 -0.13 -3.22
N ALA A 53 5.10 0.86 -2.49
CA ALA A 53 5.92 1.75 -1.68
C ALA A 53 5.98 1.17 -0.26
N GLU A 54 7.13 0.62 0.10
CA GLU A 54 7.36 0.04 1.42
C GLU A 54 8.10 1.06 2.31
N TYR A 55 7.76 1.10 3.59
CA TYR A 55 8.40 2.01 4.53
C TYR A 55 8.48 1.46 5.95
N THR A 56 9.45 1.99 6.70
CA THR A 56 9.58 1.84 8.15
C THR A 56 9.99 3.19 8.71
N LEU A 57 9.21 3.72 9.65
CA LEU A 57 9.45 5.03 10.27
C LEU A 57 10.10 4.86 11.63
N ASN A 58 11.11 5.68 11.92
CA ASN A 58 11.90 5.63 13.15
C ASN A 58 12.41 4.21 13.46
N GLY A 59 12.97 3.54 12.45
CA GLY A 59 13.50 2.18 12.54
C GLY A 59 14.93 2.15 13.12
N GLY A 60 15.78 1.31 12.52
CA GLY A 60 17.17 1.16 12.95
C GLY A 60 17.92 2.49 12.98
N ASN A 61 18.59 2.79 14.10
CA ASN A 61 19.31 4.04 14.33
C ASN A 61 18.44 5.32 14.20
N ASN A 62 17.15 5.25 14.55
CA ASN A 62 16.18 6.35 14.45
C ASN A 62 16.09 6.94 13.03
N ARG A 63 16.19 6.08 12.02
CA ARG A 63 16.09 6.47 10.61
C ARG A 63 14.81 5.92 9.99
N ASP A 64 14.25 6.71 9.11
CA ASP A 64 13.22 6.25 8.20
C ASP A 64 13.90 5.53 7.02
N THR A 65 13.33 4.40 6.61
CA THR A 65 13.74 3.68 5.42
C THR A 65 12.51 3.48 4.54
N TYR A 66 12.66 3.69 3.25
CA TYR A 66 11.60 3.50 2.28
C TYR A 66 12.18 3.04 0.95
N ASP A 67 11.38 2.29 0.19
CA ASP A 67 11.78 1.76 -1.11
C ASP A 67 10.55 1.52 -2.01
N ILE A 68 10.83 1.32 -3.29
CA ILE A 68 9.85 0.77 -4.23
C ILE A 68 10.18 -0.70 -4.42
N SER A 69 9.19 -1.55 -4.13
CA SER A 69 9.33 -2.99 -4.21
C SER A 69 8.46 -3.54 -5.33
N LEU A 70 9.08 -4.40 -6.14
CA LEU A 70 8.44 -5.20 -7.19
C LEU A 70 8.45 -6.69 -6.84
N VAL A 71 8.74 -7.04 -5.58
CA VAL A 71 8.67 -8.43 -5.10
C VAL A 71 7.25 -8.98 -5.31
N ASP A 72 6.23 -8.15 -5.04
CA ASP A 72 4.82 -8.46 -5.27
C ASP A 72 4.35 -8.08 -6.69
N GLY A 73 5.28 -7.89 -7.64
CA GLY A 73 4.99 -7.62 -9.05
C GLY A 73 4.80 -6.14 -9.39
N PHE A 74 4.31 -5.87 -10.61
CA PHE A 74 4.10 -4.52 -11.13
C PHE A 74 2.68 -4.33 -11.64
N ASN A 75 2.05 -3.20 -11.31
CA ASN A 75 0.75 -2.83 -11.87
C ASN A 75 0.65 -1.35 -12.28
N ILE A 76 1.16 -0.42 -11.47
CA ILE A 76 1.07 1.03 -11.69
C ILE A 76 2.46 1.64 -11.48
N PRO A 77 2.95 2.54 -12.36
CA PRO A 77 4.15 3.32 -12.11
C PRO A 77 4.02 4.14 -10.82
N LEU A 78 4.99 4.03 -9.93
CA LEU A 78 5.00 4.71 -8.64
C LEU A 78 6.32 5.47 -8.45
N SER A 79 6.24 6.59 -7.73
CA SER A 79 7.38 7.36 -7.24
C SER A 79 7.18 7.68 -5.76
N ILE A 80 8.25 7.63 -4.99
CA ILE A 80 8.25 7.99 -3.56
C ILE A 80 9.36 9.01 -3.31
N THR A 81 9.02 10.11 -2.66
CA THR A 81 9.93 11.20 -2.33
C THR A 81 9.63 11.71 -0.92
N PRO A 82 10.63 12.19 -0.16
CA PRO A 82 10.42 12.95 1.06
C PRO A 82 9.68 14.27 0.83
#